data_AF-A0A7Y2DGG3-F1
#
_entry.id   AF-A0A7Y2DGG3-F1
#
_cell.length_a   1.000
_cell.length_b   1.000
_cell.length_c   1.000
_cell.angle_alpha   90.00
_cell.angle_beta   90.00
_cell.angle_gamma   90.00
#
_symmetry.space_group_name_H-M   'P 1'
#
loop_
_entity.id
_entity.type
_entity.pdbx_description
1 polymer ?
#
loop_
_entity_poly.entity_id
_entity_poly.type
_entity_poly.pdbx_seq_one_letter_code
_entity_poly.pdbx_strand_id
1 'polypeptide(L)'
;GALIPMEFVKKIKESATFQEGMQTLRQLSFGLLDMSWHGADPSGIDDVKAHEVKAFEGTKLYPDTEETCMSTAFAHIFQGGYSSGYYSYKWAEVLDADAFAYFKEKGIFNEEVATKFKENVLSKGGTENPMVLYKRFRGAEPKVDALLERAGLIKKAS
;
A
#
# COMPACT_ATOMS: atom_id res chain seq x y z
N GLY A 1 -26.50 -18.42 -13.47
CA GLY A 1 -25.23 -18.91 -14.07
C GLY A 1 -24.69 -20.04 -13.22
N ALA A 2 -23.77 -20.85 -13.75
CA ALA A 2 -23.12 -21.92 -12.98
C ALA A 2 -22.13 -21.35 -11.96
N LEU A 3 -22.01 -22.01 -10.80
CA LEU A 3 -21.05 -21.62 -9.76
C LEU A 3 -19.63 -22.05 -10.14
N ILE A 4 -18.63 -21.25 -9.76
CA ILE A 4 -17.22 -21.62 -9.92
C ILE A 4 -16.93 -22.83 -9.01
N PRO A 5 -16.32 -23.92 -9.53
CA PRO A 5 -15.90 -25.05 -8.72
C PRO A 5 -14.99 -24.64 -7.56
N MET A 6 -15.23 -25.20 -6.37
CA MET A 6 -14.49 -24.84 -5.15
C MET A 6 -12.99 -25.11 -5.23
N GLU A 7 -12.55 -26.04 -6.07
CA GLU A 7 -11.13 -26.29 -6.30
C GLU A 7 -10.42 -25.05 -6.89
N PHE A 8 -11.08 -24.31 -7.79
CA PHE A 8 -10.48 -23.12 -8.42
C PHE A 8 -10.47 -21.97 -7.44
N VAL A 9 -11.52 -21.82 -6.63
CA VAL A 9 -11.55 -20.84 -5.53
C VAL A 9 -10.38 -21.08 -4.57
N LYS A 10 -10.08 -22.34 -4.24
CA LYS A 10 -8.95 -22.69 -3.38
C LYS A 10 -7.61 -22.34 -4.05
N LYS A 11 -7.41 -22.71 -5.32
CA LYS A 11 -6.19 -22.38 -6.07
C LYS A 11 -5.95 -20.86 -6.16
N ILE A 12 -7.00 -20.07 -6.40
CA ILE A 12 -6.93 -18.59 -6.42
C ILE A 12 -6.46 -18.05 -5.06
N LYS A 13 -7.01 -18.58 -3.95
CA LYS A 13 -6.62 -18.17 -2.60
C LYS A 13 -5.17 -18.56 -2.30
N GLU A 14 -4.73 -19.73 -2.72
CA GLU A 14 -3.35 -20.20 -2.53
C GLU A 14 -2.34 -19.38 -3.34
N SER A 15 -2.72 -18.88 -4.52
CA SER A 15 -1.87 -18.00 -5.33
C SER A 15 -1.88 -16.53 -4.90
N ALA A 16 -2.62 -16.15 -3.86
CA ALA A 16 -2.86 -14.75 -3.51
C ALA A 16 -1.59 -13.94 -3.17
N THR A 17 -0.52 -14.61 -2.73
CA THR A 17 0.77 -13.98 -2.40
C THR A 17 1.84 -14.22 -3.47
N PHE A 18 1.47 -14.77 -4.63
CA PHE A 18 2.42 -15.01 -5.71
C PHE A 18 3.02 -13.68 -6.21
N GLN A 19 4.35 -13.60 -6.24
CA GLN A 19 5.14 -12.41 -6.59
C GLN A 19 4.95 -11.19 -5.67
N GLU A 20 4.36 -11.34 -4.49
CA GLU A 20 4.06 -10.21 -3.60
C GLU A 20 5.32 -9.42 -3.21
N GLY A 21 6.47 -10.07 -3.02
CA GLY A 21 7.74 -9.37 -2.77
C GLY A 21 8.13 -8.39 -3.89
N MET A 22 7.91 -8.79 -5.17
CA MET A 22 8.18 -7.93 -6.32
C MET A 22 7.17 -6.78 -6.40
N GLN A 23 5.89 -7.06 -6.17
CA GLN A 23 4.83 -6.05 -6.19
C GLN A 23 5.03 -5.01 -5.07
N THR A 24 5.38 -5.47 -3.86
CA THR A 24 5.71 -4.61 -2.74
C THR A 24 6.94 -3.76 -3.03
N LEU A 25 8.03 -4.34 -3.55
CA LEU A 25 9.23 -3.57 -3.89
C LEU A 25 8.96 -2.51 -4.96
N ARG A 26 8.13 -2.82 -5.96
CA ARG A 26 7.71 -1.86 -6.99
C ARG A 26 6.90 -0.69 -6.41
N GLN A 27 6.01 -0.94 -5.44
CA GLN A 27 5.31 0.16 -4.76
C GLN A 27 6.26 1.03 -3.94
N LEU A 28 7.24 0.42 -3.27
CA LEU A 28 8.26 1.15 -2.52
C LEU A 28 9.16 1.97 -3.45
N SER A 29 9.56 1.42 -4.60
CA SER A 29 10.40 2.13 -5.58
C SER A 29 9.73 3.42 -6.06
N PHE A 30 8.42 3.38 -6.33
CA PHE A 30 7.66 4.58 -6.70
C PHE A 30 7.54 5.61 -5.57
N GLY A 31 7.37 5.16 -4.33
CA GLY A 31 7.41 6.06 -3.17
C GLY A 31 8.77 6.73 -2.98
N LEU A 32 9.86 5.98 -3.18
CA LEU A 32 11.22 6.51 -3.10
C LEU A 32 11.52 7.49 -4.23
N LEU A 33 11.08 7.19 -5.45
CA LEU A 33 11.20 8.08 -6.61
C LEU A 33 10.45 9.40 -6.39
N ASP A 34 9.23 9.35 -5.86
CA ASP A 34 8.48 10.55 -5.50
C ASP A 34 9.24 11.42 -4.49
N MET A 35 9.76 10.80 -3.42
CA MET A 35 10.54 11.51 -2.41
C MET A 35 11.88 12.04 -2.96
N SER A 36 12.48 11.39 -3.96
CA SER A 36 13.72 11.89 -4.58
C SER A 36 13.47 13.15 -5.41
N TRP A 37 12.32 13.24 -6.08
CA TRP A 37 11.91 14.41 -6.85
C TRP A 37 11.51 15.60 -5.98
N HIS A 38 10.86 15.35 -4.83
CA HIS A 38 10.25 16.40 -4.04
C HIS A 38 10.87 16.64 -2.65
N GLY A 39 11.85 15.82 -2.25
CA GLY A 39 12.52 15.91 -0.95
C GLY A 39 13.77 16.80 -0.93
N ALA A 40 14.22 17.29 -2.08
CA ALA A 40 15.39 18.15 -2.23
C ALA A 40 15.14 19.23 -3.29
N ASP A 41 16.02 20.23 -3.38
CA ASP A 41 15.98 21.24 -4.44
C ASP A 41 16.25 20.58 -5.82
N PRO A 42 15.28 20.62 -6.75
CA PRO A 42 15.42 19.97 -8.06
C PRO A 42 16.23 20.81 -9.06
N SER A 43 16.67 22.03 -8.73
CA SER A 43 17.35 22.94 -9.65
C SER A 43 18.63 22.37 -10.28
N GLY A 44 19.27 21.40 -9.60
CA GLY A 44 20.45 20.68 -10.08
C GLY A 44 20.17 19.42 -10.89
N ILE A 45 18.90 19.09 -11.17
CA ILE A 45 18.54 17.92 -11.98
C ILE A 45 18.42 18.34 -13.45
N ASP A 46 19.42 17.98 -14.24
CA ASP A 46 19.52 18.27 -15.67
C ASP A 46 19.11 17.08 -16.56
N ASP A 47 19.15 15.86 -16.02
CA ASP A 47 18.74 14.62 -16.67
C ASP A 47 17.73 13.83 -15.83
N VAL A 48 16.49 13.73 -16.34
CA VAL A 48 15.38 13.02 -15.69
C VAL A 48 15.65 11.52 -15.57
N LYS A 49 16.21 10.88 -16.60
CA LYS A 49 16.46 9.44 -16.62
C LYS A 49 17.61 9.10 -15.67
N ALA A 50 18.68 9.89 -15.67
CA ALA A 50 19.79 9.69 -14.75
C ALA A 50 19.35 9.81 -13.27
N HIS A 51 18.50 10.80 -12.96
CA HIS A 51 17.93 10.94 -11.62
C HIS A 51 17.05 9.73 -11.23
N GLU A 52 16.17 9.29 -12.12
CA GLU A 52 15.32 8.11 -11.90
C GLU A 52 16.12 6.84 -11.66
N VAL A 53 17.13 6.56 -12.49
CA VAL A 53 17.98 5.37 -12.35
C VAL A 53 18.65 5.34 -10.99
N LYS A 54 19.15 6.50 -10.53
CA LYS A 54 19.72 6.64 -9.19
C LYS A 54 18.68 6.42 -8.08
N ALA A 55 17.48 6.99 -8.23
CA ALA A 55 16.41 6.82 -7.25
C ALA A 55 15.94 5.36 -7.12
N PHE A 56 15.97 4.60 -8.22
CA PHE A 56 15.59 3.19 -8.23
C PHE A 56 16.69 2.20 -7.83
N GLU A 57 17.95 2.64 -7.68
CA GLU A 57 19.11 1.76 -7.44
C GLU A 57 18.89 0.75 -6.30
N GLY A 58 18.35 1.20 -5.16
CA GLY A 58 18.08 0.34 -3.99
C GLY A 58 16.89 -0.63 -4.15
N THR A 59 16.16 -0.57 -5.26
CA THR A 59 14.95 -1.37 -5.53
C THR A 59 14.99 -2.08 -6.89
N LYS A 60 16.13 -2.02 -7.58
CA LYS A 60 16.30 -2.59 -8.92
C LYS A 60 16.42 -4.12 -8.85
N LEU A 61 15.49 -4.83 -9.49
CA LEU A 61 15.50 -6.29 -9.59
C LEU A 61 15.99 -6.81 -10.95
N TYR A 62 15.83 -6.00 -11.99
CA TYR A 62 16.14 -6.34 -13.37
C TYR A 62 17.07 -5.30 -13.99
N PRO A 63 17.77 -5.63 -15.10
CA PRO A 63 18.50 -4.65 -15.89
C PRO A 63 17.63 -3.45 -16.28
N ASP A 64 18.26 -2.30 -16.46
CA ASP A 64 17.54 -1.11 -16.92
C ASP A 64 17.22 -1.23 -18.41
N THR A 65 16.13 -0.60 -18.83
CA THR A 65 15.78 -0.42 -20.24
C THR A 65 16.03 1.04 -20.59
N GLU A 66 17.03 1.32 -21.43
CA GLU A 66 17.54 2.67 -21.70
C GLU A 66 16.44 3.62 -22.21
N GLU A 67 15.50 3.10 -23.01
CA GLU A 67 14.42 3.87 -23.62
C GLU A 67 13.24 4.14 -22.68
N THR A 68 13.21 3.50 -21.50
CA THR A 68 12.09 3.65 -20.55
C THR A 68 12.41 4.69 -19.51
N CYS A 69 11.55 5.69 -19.34
CA CYS A 69 11.59 6.61 -18.21
C CYS A 69 10.19 6.66 -17.56
N MET A 70 10.08 6.15 -16.34
CA MET A 70 8.81 6.11 -15.63
C MET A 70 8.35 7.52 -15.21
N SER A 71 9.29 8.37 -14.78
CA SER A 71 9.03 9.71 -14.26
C SER A 71 8.22 10.54 -15.24
N THR A 72 8.52 10.45 -16.54
CA THR A 72 7.78 11.18 -17.59
C THR A 72 6.33 10.72 -17.78
N ALA A 73 5.98 9.54 -17.26
CA ALA A 73 4.62 8.99 -17.28
C ALA A 73 4.00 8.92 -15.87
N PHE A 74 4.65 9.46 -14.84
CA PHE A 74 4.22 9.32 -13.45
C PHE A 74 3.14 10.35 -13.07
N ALA A 75 1.95 10.20 -13.66
CA ALA A 75 0.86 11.16 -13.51
C ALA A 75 0.44 11.43 -12.05
N HIS A 76 0.55 10.44 -11.15
CA HIS A 76 0.16 10.60 -9.75
C HIS A 76 0.87 11.77 -9.07
N ILE A 77 2.17 11.95 -9.33
CA ILE A 77 3.02 12.92 -8.63
C ILE A 77 3.24 14.21 -9.43
N PHE A 78 3.11 14.18 -10.75
CA PHE A 78 3.34 15.37 -11.60
C PHE A 78 2.06 16.07 -12.06
N GLN A 79 0.94 15.35 -12.19
CA GLN A 79 -0.35 15.89 -12.66
C GLN A 79 -1.50 15.59 -11.68
N GLY A 80 -1.24 14.78 -10.66
CA GLY A 80 -2.18 14.41 -9.61
C GLY A 80 -1.86 15.09 -8.28
N GLY A 81 -2.56 14.65 -7.23
CA GLY A 81 -2.40 15.18 -5.87
C GLY A 81 -1.46 14.39 -4.97
N TYR A 82 -0.56 13.57 -5.53
CA TYR A 82 0.30 12.65 -4.76
C TYR A 82 1.78 13.04 -4.74
N SER A 83 2.15 14.27 -5.12
CA SER A 83 3.52 14.76 -4.94
C SER A 83 3.90 14.76 -3.46
N SER A 84 5.09 14.24 -3.14
CA SER A 84 5.51 13.97 -1.74
C SER A 84 4.48 13.14 -0.96
N GLY A 85 3.78 12.24 -1.64
CA GLY A 85 2.58 11.61 -1.15
C GLY A 85 2.34 10.22 -1.73
N TYR A 86 3.14 9.72 -2.66
CA TYR A 86 2.93 8.38 -3.22
C TYR A 86 3.10 7.27 -2.16
N TYR A 87 3.91 7.51 -1.13
CA TYR A 87 4.03 6.60 0.02
C TYR A 87 2.71 6.39 0.76
N SER A 88 1.72 7.28 0.59
CA SER A 88 0.41 7.18 1.22
C SER A 88 -0.32 5.89 0.91
N TYR A 89 -0.08 5.27 -0.26
CA TYR A 89 -0.64 3.95 -0.59
C TYR A 89 -0.16 2.89 0.41
N LYS A 90 1.16 2.73 0.58
CA LYS A 90 1.71 1.74 1.53
C LYS A 90 1.40 2.10 2.98
N TRP A 91 1.34 3.39 3.31
CA TRP A 91 0.92 3.85 4.62
C TRP A 91 -0.54 3.44 4.92
N ALA A 92 -1.47 3.76 4.03
CA ALA A 92 -2.88 3.40 4.15
C ALA A 92 -3.10 1.88 4.13
N GLU A 93 -2.25 1.15 3.41
CA GLU A 93 -2.31 -0.31 3.33
C GLU A 93 -2.08 -0.99 4.69
N VAL A 94 -1.26 -0.40 5.56
CA VAL A 94 -1.10 -0.86 6.96
C VAL A 94 -2.41 -0.75 7.74
N LEU A 95 -3.12 0.38 7.60
CA LEU A 95 -4.41 0.59 8.27
C LEU A 95 -5.48 -0.35 7.73
N ASP A 96 -5.53 -0.56 6.41
CA ASP A 96 -6.44 -1.51 5.78
C ASP A 96 -6.20 -2.95 6.27
N ALA A 97 -4.95 -3.41 6.25
CA ALA A 97 -4.60 -4.76 6.67
C ALA A 97 -4.93 -5.01 8.15
N ASP A 98 -4.64 -4.05 9.04
CA ASP A 98 -4.97 -4.15 10.47
C ASP A 98 -6.48 -4.03 10.75
N ALA A 99 -7.19 -3.17 10.02
CA ALA A 99 -8.65 -3.10 10.10
C ALA A 99 -9.31 -4.41 9.68
N PHE A 100 -8.86 -5.01 8.58
CA PHE A 100 -9.35 -6.31 8.14
C PHE A 100 -8.94 -7.44 9.10
N ALA A 101 -7.77 -7.34 9.75
CA ALA A 101 -7.38 -8.27 10.82
C ALA A 101 -8.39 -8.24 11.97
N TYR A 102 -8.88 -7.07 12.37
CA TYR A 102 -9.91 -6.95 13.39
C TYR A 102 -11.24 -7.63 12.99
N PHE A 103 -11.65 -7.51 11.72
CA PHE A 103 -12.78 -8.29 11.21
C PHE A 103 -12.53 -9.80 11.25
N LYS A 104 -11.33 -10.27 10.87
CA LYS A 104 -10.99 -11.71 10.98
C LYS A 104 -11.05 -12.20 12.44
N GLU A 105 -10.59 -11.40 13.40
CA GLU A 105 -10.61 -11.72 14.84
C GLU A 105 -12.04 -11.85 15.40
N LYS A 106 -12.97 -11.00 14.96
CA LYS A 106 -14.35 -10.93 15.49
C LYS A 106 -15.41 -11.63 14.62
N GLY A 107 -15.03 -12.06 13.43
CA GLY A 107 -15.93 -12.57 12.39
C GLY A 107 -16.06 -11.58 11.23
N ILE A 108 -15.84 -12.07 10.00
CA ILE A 108 -15.75 -11.22 8.79
C ILE A 108 -17.00 -10.38 8.58
N PHE A 109 -18.17 -10.88 8.95
CA PHE A 109 -19.47 -10.20 8.82
C PHE A 109 -20.04 -9.74 10.16
N ASN A 110 -19.17 -9.42 11.13
CA ASN A 110 -19.60 -8.96 12.44
C ASN A 110 -20.21 -7.54 12.36
N GLU A 111 -21.50 -7.43 12.68
CA GLU A 111 -22.26 -6.16 12.61
C GLU A 111 -21.76 -5.10 13.59
N GLU A 112 -21.27 -5.50 14.77
CA GLU A 112 -20.73 -4.56 15.76
C GLU A 112 -19.44 -3.91 15.24
N VAL A 113 -18.53 -4.71 14.67
CA VAL A 113 -17.29 -4.19 14.07
C VAL A 113 -17.60 -3.32 12.86
N ALA A 114 -18.55 -3.73 12.01
CA ALA A 114 -19.00 -2.93 10.87
C ALA A 114 -19.59 -1.58 11.31
N THR A 115 -20.39 -1.57 12.38
CA THR A 115 -20.95 -0.35 12.97
C THR A 115 -19.84 0.57 13.49
N LYS A 116 -18.87 0.02 14.24
CA LYS A 116 -17.70 0.78 14.69
C LYS A 116 -16.90 1.37 13.53
N PHE A 117 -16.69 0.60 12.46
CA PHE A 117 -15.96 1.06 11.28
C PHE A 117 -16.70 2.21 10.57
N LYS A 118 -18.02 2.09 10.40
CA LYS A 118 -18.87 3.15 9.85
C LYS A 118 -18.81 4.42 10.70
N GLU A 119 -19.02 4.29 12.01
CA GLU A 119 -19.15 5.43 12.92
C GLU A 119 -17.82 6.16 13.17
N ASN A 120 -16.70 5.45 13.14
CA ASN A 120 -15.40 6.06 13.46
C ASN A 120 -14.56 6.36 12.22
N VAL A 121 -14.69 5.61 11.13
CA VAL A 121 -13.84 5.79 9.94
C VAL A 121 -14.62 6.40 8.78
N LEU A 122 -15.62 5.69 8.25
CA LEU A 122 -16.25 6.06 6.98
C LEU A 122 -17.12 7.32 7.04
N SER A 123 -17.80 7.56 8.17
CA SER A 123 -18.74 8.69 8.32
C SER A 123 -18.09 10.01 8.74
N LYS A 124 -16.79 10.02 9.08
CA LYS A 124 -16.15 11.16 9.74
C LYS A 124 -15.44 12.11 8.79
N GLY A 125 -15.07 11.66 7.59
CA GLY A 125 -14.27 12.47 6.66
C GLY A 125 -13.04 13.08 7.34
N GLY A 126 -12.76 14.36 7.09
CA GLY A 126 -11.67 15.12 7.72
C GLY A 126 -12.04 15.87 9.00
N THR A 127 -13.13 15.51 9.69
CA THR A 127 -13.62 16.28 10.85
C THR A 127 -12.77 16.15 12.11
N GLU A 128 -11.95 15.10 12.19
CA GLU A 128 -11.06 14.82 13.32
C GLU A 128 -9.78 14.13 12.83
N ASN A 129 -8.73 14.13 13.66
CA ASN A 129 -7.47 13.47 13.32
C ASN A 129 -7.70 11.96 13.00
N PRO A 130 -7.26 11.47 11.82
CA PRO A 130 -7.50 10.09 11.40
C PRO A 130 -6.98 9.02 12.37
N MET A 131 -5.87 9.27 13.07
CA MET A 131 -5.31 8.30 14.03
C MET A 131 -6.17 8.19 15.29
N VAL A 132 -6.78 9.29 15.74
CA VAL A 132 -7.72 9.27 16.87
C VAL A 132 -8.96 8.45 16.51
N LEU A 133 -9.50 8.68 15.32
CA LEU A 133 -10.63 7.93 14.76
C LEU A 133 -10.31 6.44 14.62
N TYR A 134 -9.13 6.11 14.10
CA TYR A 134 -8.68 4.73 13.95
C TYR A 134 -8.56 4.03 15.32
N LYS A 135 -7.95 4.69 16.32
CA LYS A 135 -7.86 4.15 17.69
C LYS A 135 -9.23 3.88 18.31
N ARG A 136 -10.25 4.72 18.05
CA ARG A 136 -11.62 4.46 18.54
C ARG A 136 -12.26 3.24 17.86
N PHE A 137 -11.98 3.03 16.57
CA PHE A 137 -12.43 1.85 15.84
C PHE A 137 -11.71 0.57 16.30
N ARG A 138 -10.38 0.56 16.24
CA ARG A 138 -9.53 -0.62 16.45
C ARG A 138 -9.26 -0.92 17.92
N GLY A 139 -9.30 0.10 18.78
CA GLY A 139 -8.88 0.06 20.18
C GLY A 139 -7.38 0.27 20.39
N ALA A 140 -6.59 0.36 19.32
CA ALA A 140 -5.13 0.50 19.36
C ALA A 140 -4.61 1.19 18.09
N GLU A 141 -3.31 1.50 18.06
CA GLU A 141 -2.61 1.91 16.83
C GLU A 141 -2.50 0.74 15.84
N PRO A 142 -2.49 1.02 14.52
CA PRO A 142 -2.34 -0.02 13.52
C PRO A 142 -0.96 -0.68 13.62
N LYS A 143 -0.90 -1.99 13.39
CA LYS A 143 0.35 -2.76 13.39
C LYS A 143 0.73 -3.16 11.97
N VAL A 144 2.00 -2.95 11.62
CA VAL A 144 2.55 -3.34 10.31
C VAL A 144 2.50 -4.86 10.09
N ASP A 145 2.52 -5.65 11.17
CA ASP A 145 2.48 -7.11 11.12
C ASP A 145 1.29 -7.64 10.32
N ALA A 146 0.12 -7.01 10.43
CA ALA A 146 -1.06 -7.43 9.68
C ALA A 146 -0.86 -7.33 8.16
N LEU A 147 -0.15 -6.28 7.70
CA LEU A 147 0.23 -6.11 6.30
C LEU A 147 1.25 -7.16 5.88
N LEU A 148 2.29 -7.37 6.69
CA LEU A 148 3.35 -8.34 6.39
C LEU A 148 2.81 -9.78 6.35
N GLU A 149 1.90 -10.14 7.24
CA GLU A 149 1.21 -11.43 7.23
C GLU A 149 0.33 -11.57 5.98
N ARG A 150 -0.42 -10.52 5.63
CA ARG A 150 -1.27 -10.52 4.42
C ARG A 150 -0.42 -10.69 3.15
N ALA A 151 0.74 -10.06 3.12
CA ALA A 151 1.70 -10.15 2.03
C ALA A 151 2.51 -11.46 2.03
N GLY A 152 2.37 -12.32 3.05
CA GLY A 152 3.15 -13.55 3.18
C GLY A 152 4.64 -13.32 3.46
N LEU A 153 5.01 -12.14 3.96
CA LEU A 153 6.40 -11.75 4.26
C LEU A 153 6.84 -12.18 5.67
N ILE A 154 5.88 -12.43 6.56
CA ILE A 154 6.13 -13.05 7.86
C ILE A 154 5.15 -14.22 8.07
N LYS A 155 5.52 -15.15 8.97
CA LYS A 155 4.59 -16.18 9.42
C LYS A 155 3.52 -15.54 10.29
N LYS A 156 2.28 -16.02 10.17
CA LYS A 156 1.21 -15.65 11.10
C LYS A 156 1.63 -15.89 12.54
N ALA A 157 1.35 -14.92 13.40
CA ALA A 157 1.40 -15.14 14.84
C ALA A 157 0.50 -16.33 15.21
N SER A 158 1.02 -17.22 16.06
CA SER A 158 0.32 -18.45 16.49
C SER A 158 -0.79 -18.13 17.47
#